data_AF-A0A560FK32-F1
#
_entry.id   AF-A0A560FK32-F1
#
_cell.length_a   1.000
_cell.length_b   1.000
_cell.length_c   1.000
_cell.angle_alpha   90.00
_cell.angle_beta   90.00
_cell.angle_gamma   90.00
#
_symmetry.space_group_name_H-M   'P 1'
#
loop_
_entity.id
_entity.type
_entity.pdbx_description
1 polymer ?
#
loop_
_entity_poly.entity_id
_entity_poly.type
_entity_poly.pdbx_seq_one_letter_code
_entity_poly.pdbx_strand_id
1 'polypeptide(L)'
;MAMRVAWALVLAVGLGGTASAQAEKVSANPALEAVLAGDPPFQAQHLRLVDVPAPAGPAVSLFNGRDLDGWDAWLGYPDPARTYLAQPGQTPIGADKATVAKIFHVVTEEGEPAIFITGQTWGGIVNRGDHANYHLRLEYKWGRTRYAPRRDLPWNNGLLYHSHGAPGAVYGTWMAAAEFEIMLGSVGMVVPVGPNVTAVTEVGRDRARIDPQRRYMMGGRAVTVGPPAWNVEAGSDAEKPVGEWNVLDLYVLGD
;
A
#
# COMPACT_ATOMS: atom_id res chain seq x y z
N MET A 1 -24.09 -19.78 10.22
CA MET A 1 -24.66 -18.50 9.71
C MET A 1 -23.47 -17.62 9.33
N ALA A 2 -23.03 -17.68 8.07
CA ALA A 2 -21.77 -17.06 7.65
C ALA A 2 -22.02 -15.59 7.29
N MET A 3 -21.44 -14.66 8.06
CA MET A 3 -21.43 -13.23 7.74
C MET A 3 -20.64 -13.03 6.44
N ARG A 4 -21.38 -12.66 5.39
CA ARG A 4 -20.85 -12.20 4.12
C ARG A 4 -20.48 -10.72 4.30
N VAL A 5 -19.18 -10.41 4.30
CA VAL A 5 -18.69 -9.02 4.21
C VAL A 5 -18.15 -8.85 2.80
N ALA A 6 -18.96 -8.27 1.93
CA ALA A 6 -18.50 -7.80 0.63
C ALA A 6 -17.73 -6.49 0.87
N TRP A 7 -16.45 -6.50 0.52
CA TRP A 7 -15.56 -5.33 0.60
C TRP A 7 -16.00 -4.32 -0.46
N ALA A 8 -16.78 -3.33 -0.06
CA ALA A 8 -16.92 -2.11 -0.84
C ALA A 8 -15.79 -1.17 -0.42
N LEU A 9 -14.73 -1.12 -1.22
CA LEU A 9 -13.77 -0.02 -1.18
C LEU A 9 -14.55 1.25 -1.54
N VAL A 10 -14.95 2.05 -0.54
CA VAL A 10 -15.65 3.32 -0.78
C VAL A 10 -14.62 4.31 -1.32
N LEU A 11 -14.58 4.42 -2.65
CA LEU A 11 -13.79 5.39 -3.38
C LEU A 11 -14.60 6.68 -3.52
N ALA A 12 -14.19 7.71 -2.78
CA ALA A 12 -14.73 9.05 -2.93
C ALA A 12 -14.31 9.64 -4.28
N VAL A 13 -15.29 9.89 -5.15
CA VAL A 13 -15.14 10.52 -6.46
C VAL A 13 -15.07 12.04 -6.27
N GLY A 14 -13.97 12.66 -6.68
CA GLY A 14 -13.89 14.11 -6.90
C GLY A 14 -13.83 14.38 -8.40
N LEU A 15 -14.96 14.77 -9.02
CA LEU A 15 -15.01 15.21 -10.42
C LEU A 15 -15.14 16.73 -10.50
N GLY A 16 -14.19 17.36 -11.19
CA GLY A 16 -14.35 18.70 -11.74
C GLY A 16 -15.13 18.62 -13.06
N GLY A 17 -16.31 19.23 -13.08
CA GLY A 17 -17.16 19.38 -14.26
C GLY A 17 -18.50 19.97 -13.85
N THR A 18 -18.83 21.15 -14.36
CA THR A 18 -19.97 21.98 -13.96
C THR A 18 -21.32 21.32 -14.19
N ALA A 19 -21.77 20.56 -13.20
CA ALA A 19 -23.16 20.23 -12.91
C ALA A 19 -23.26 20.24 -11.39
N SER A 20 -24.33 20.79 -10.81
CA SER A 20 -24.51 20.87 -9.36
C SER A 20 -24.37 19.48 -8.73
N ALA A 21 -23.19 19.19 -8.18
CA ALA A 21 -22.90 17.93 -7.51
C ALA A 21 -23.70 17.91 -6.22
N GLN A 22 -24.81 17.15 -6.20
CA GLN A 22 -25.26 16.59 -4.94
C GLN A 22 -24.15 15.65 -4.51
N ALA A 23 -23.37 16.06 -3.51
CA ALA A 23 -22.44 15.18 -2.82
C ALA A 23 -23.22 13.93 -2.42
N GLU A 24 -22.88 12.79 -3.01
CA GLU A 24 -23.47 11.51 -2.65
C GLU A 24 -23.22 11.33 -1.15
N LYS A 25 -24.29 11.32 -0.34
CA LYS A 25 -24.18 11.14 1.11
C LYS A 25 -23.52 9.78 1.32
N VAL A 26 -22.26 9.77 1.74
CA VAL A 26 -21.57 8.57 2.24
C VAL A 26 -22.53 7.92 3.24
N SER A 27 -22.97 6.70 2.93
CA SER A 27 -23.89 5.98 3.79
C SER A 27 -23.21 5.77 5.14
N ALA A 28 -23.90 6.10 6.22
CA ALA A 28 -23.36 5.88 7.55
C ALA A 28 -22.98 4.41 7.71
N ASN A 29 -21.76 4.14 8.17
CA ASN A 29 -21.28 2.81 8.53
C ASN A 29 -21.25 2.71 10.06
N PRO A 30 -22.33 2.21 10.72
CA PRO A 30 -22.42 2.22 12.18
C PRO A 30 -21.34 1.37 12.84
N ALA A 31 -20.90 0.30 12.17
CA ALA A 31 -19.82 -0.55 12.67
C ALA A 31 -18.48 0.20 12.68
N LEU A 32 -18.20 0.97 11.63
CA LEU A 32 -17.03 1.84 11.59
C LEU A 32 -17.11 2.92 12.67
N GLU A 33 -18.23 3.63 12.77
CA GLU A 33 -18.39 4.66 13.82
C GLU A 33 -18.22 4.10 15.23
N ALA A 34 -18.73 2.88 15.50
CA ALA A 34 -18.56 2.23 16.79
C ALA A 34 -17.08 1.95 17.12
N VAL A 35 -16.27 1.49 16.15
CA VAL A 35 -14.84 1.26 16.40
C VAL A 35 -14.05 2.56 16.52
N LEU A 36 -14.51 3.64 15.89
CA LEU A 36 -13.87 4.96 15.93
C LEU A 36 -14.29 5.82 17.14
N ALA A 37 -15.34 5.44 17.88
CA ALA A 37 -15.93 6.27 18.94
C ALA A 37 -14.95 6.62 20.07
N GLY A 38 -13.97 5.75 20.33
CA GLY A 38 -12.93 5.96 21.35
C GLY A 38 -11.64 6.59 20.83
N ASP A 39 -11.53 6.88 19.53
CA ASP A 39 -10.32 7.50 18.98
C ASP A 39 -10.27 8.99 19.36
N PRO A 40 -9.20 9.47 20.00
CA PRO A 40 -9.05 10.89 20.31
C PRO A 40 -8.95 11.71 19.02
N PRO A 41 -9.32 13.00 19.03
CA PRO A 41 -9.10 13.87 17.87
C PRO A 41 -7.62 13.87 17.46
N PHE A 42 -7.36 13.75 16.17
CA PHE A 42 -6.01 13.82 15.63
C PHE A 42 -5.39 15.20 15.90
N GLN A 43 -4.14 15.22 16.34
CA GLN A 43 -3.31 16.40 16.49
C GLN A 43 -2.04 16.20 15.67
N ALA A 44 -1.74 17.16 14.79
CA ALA A 44 -0.52 17.10 13.99
C ALA A 44 0.71 17.18 14.89
N GLN A 45 1.68 16.29 14.65
CA GLN A 45 2.90 16.18 15.44
C GLN A 45 4.12 16.29 14.53
N HIS A 46 5.16 16.96 15.04
CA HIS A 46 6.48 16.91 14.43
C HIS A 46 7.32 15.89 15.20
N LEU A 47 7.43 14.69 14.65
CA LEU A 47 8.15 13.58 15.26
C LEU A 47 9.53 13.45 14.62
N ARG A 48 10.50 13.07 15.44
CA ARG A 48 11.84 12.69 15.00
C ARG A 48 12.08 11.26 15.41
N LEU A 49 12.55 10.44 14.48
CA LEU A 49 13.04 9.11 14.78
C LEU A 49 14.31 9.23 15.65
N VAL A 50 14.30 8.59 16.81
CA VAL A 50 15.41 8.54 17.77
C VAL A 50 15.76 7.09 18.06
N ASP A 51 16.92 6.86 18.67
CA ASP A 51 17.37 5.54 19.13
C ASP A 51 17.42 4.46 18.03
N VAL A 52 17.67 4.87 16.79
CA VAL A 52 17.87 3.95 15.66
C VAL A 52 19.14 3.13 15.91
N PRO A 53 19.07 1.78 15.92
CA PRO A 53 20.25 0.95 16.10
C PRO A 53 21.28 1.18 15.00
N ALA A 54 22.56 1.10 15.35
CA ALA A 54 23.61 1.09 14.35
C ALA A 54 23.47 -0.15 13.44
N PRO A 55 23.72 -0.03 12.12
CA PRO A 55 23.71 -1.18 11.23
C PRO A 55 24.67 -2.26 11.73
N ALA A 56 24.18 -3.49 11.86
CA ALA A 56 24.98 -4.64 12.29
C ALA A 56 25.93 -5.16 11.20
N GLY A 57 25.82 -4.66 9.97
CA GLY A 57 26.59 -5.09 8.81
C GLY A 57 26.55 -4.08 7.67
N PRO A 58 27.24 -4.36 6.56
CA PRO A 58 27.25 -3.50 5.39
C PRO A 58 25.88 -3.44 4.72
N ALA A 59 25.60 -2.34 4.03
CA ALA A 59 24.43 -2.24 3.16
C ALA A 59 24.54 -3.24 2.01
N VAL A 60 23.43 -3.91 1.70
CA VAL A 60 23.31 -4.85 0.58
C VAL A 60 22.31 -4.28 -0.41
N SER A 61 22.68 -4.24 -1.70
CA SER A 61 21.74 -3.82 -2.74
C SER A 61 20.78 -4.96 -3.09
N LEU A 62 19.48 -4.71 -3.02
CA LEU A 62 18.45 -5.64 -3.48
C LEU A 62 18.21 -5.55 -5.00
N PHE A 63 18.61 -4.44 -5.62
CA PHE A 63 18.53 -4.22 -7.06
C PHE A 63 19.93 -4.14 -7.66
N ASN A 64 20.20 -5.00 -8.65
CA ASN A 64 21.54 -5.11 -9.27
C ASN A 64 21.78 -4.10 -10.41
N GLY A 65 20.79 -3.26 -10.73
CA GLY A 65 20.86 -2.27 -11.79
C GLY A 65 20.72 -2.80 -13.22
N ARG A 66 20.51 -4.11 -13.42
CA ARG A 66 20.51 -4.74 -14.75
C ARG A 66 19.25 -5.54 -15.06
N ASP A 67 18.79 -6.31 -14.09
CA ASP A 67 17.70 -7.26 -14.25
C ASP A 67 16.96 -7.49 -12.91
N LEU A 68 16.01 -8.43 -12.92
CA LEU A 68 15.21 -8.82 -11.78
C LEU A 68 15.49 -10.27 -11.35
N ASP A 69 16.67 -10.82 -11.62
CA ASP A 69 16.97 -12.25 -11.39
C ASP A 69 16.88 -12.68 -9.90
N GLY A 70 17.01 -11.71 -8.98
CA GLY A 70 16.82 -11.89 -7.54
C GLY A 70 15.38 -11.76 -7.04
N TRP A 71 14.42 -11.58 -7.95
CA TRP A 71 13.03 -11.28 -7.63
C TRP A 71 12.09 -12.31 -8.26
N ASP A 72 11.11 -12.75 -7.48
CA ASP A 72 9.99 -13.56 -7.97
C ASP A 72 8.80 -12.64 -8.25
N ALA A 73 8.11 -12.87 -9.36
CA ALA A 73 7.00 -12.04 -9.81
C ALA A 73 5.69 -12.82 -9.84
N TRP A 74 4.60 -12.15 -9.50
CA TRP A 74 3.25 -12.68 -9.62
C TRP A 74 2.28 -11.59 -10.07
N LEU A 75 1.48 -11.91 -11.09
CA LEU A 75 0.43 -11.04 -11.59
C LEU A 75 -0.96 -11.60 -11.25
N GLY A 76 -1.85 -10.70 -10.85
CA GLY A 76 -3.26 -10.97 -10.60
C GLY A 76 -4.04 -11.22 -11.89
N TYR A 77 -5.27 -10.75 -11.96
CA TYR A 77 -6.17 -11.09 -13.06
C TYR A 77 -5.88 -10.32 -14.36
N PRO A 78 -6.16 -10.90 -15.55
CA PRO A 78 -6.10 -10.19 -16.82
C PRO A 78 -6.96 -8.92 -16.85
N ASP A 79 -8.14 -8.96 -16.23
CA ASP A 79 -8.97 -7.78 -15.98
C ASP A 79 -8.75 -7.31 -14.53
N PRO A 80 -7.96 -6.23 -14.31
CA PRO A 80 -7.66 -5.74 -12.96
C PRO A 80 -8.88 -5.22 -12.20
N ALA A 81 -10.03 -4.99 -12.85
CA ALA A 81 -11.27 -4.63 -12.17
C ALA A 81 -11.84 -5.80 -11.34
N ARG A 82 -11.35 -7.03 -11.55
CA ARG A 82 -11.89 -8.23 -10.90
C ARG A 82 -11.21 -8.60 -9.59
N THR A 83 -10.08 -7.99 -9.25
CA THR A 83 -9.25 -8.35 -8.08
C THR A 83 -10.04 -8.39 -6.77
N TYR A 84 -10.91 -7.41 -6.55
CA TYR A 84 -11.64 -7.28 -5.30
C TYR A 84 -13.05 -7.90 -5.33
N LEU A 85 -13.41 -8.60 -6.40
CA LEU A 85 -14.68 -9.33 -6.47
C LEU A 85 -14.58 -10.62 -5.66
N ALA A 86 -15.63 -10.95 -4.91
CA ALA A 86 -15.71 -12.22 -4.18
C ALA A 86 -15.61 -13.44 -5.10
N GLN A 87 -16.02 -13.28 -6.37
CA GLN A 87 -15.92 -14.29 -7.42
C GLN A 87 -15.37 -13.63 -8.69
N PRO A 88 -14.04 -13.59 -8.87
CA PRO A 88 -13.42 -12.93 -10.02
C PRO A 88 -13.82 -13.56 -11.35
N GLY A 89 -14.11 -14.87 -11.37
CA GLY A 89 -14.46 -15.60 -12.60
C GLY A 89 -13.34 -15.64 -13.64
N GLN A 90 -12.11 -15.42 -13.21
CA GLN A 90 -10.88 -15.49 -13.98
C GLN A 90 -9.79 -16.15 -13.13
N THR A 91 -8.79 -16.72 -13.79
CA THR A 91 -7.58 -17.19 -13.12
C THR A 91 -6.54 -16.06 -13.15
N PRO A 92 -5.75 -15.87 -12.08
CA PRO A 92 -4.60 -14.98 -12.13
C PRO A 92 -3.65 -15.37 -13.26
N ILE A 93 -2.97 -14.37 -13.83
CA ILE A 93 -1.91 -14.55 -14.83
C ILE A 93 -0.76 -15.36 -14.21
N GLY A 94 -0.45 -15.12 -12.93
CA GLY A 94 0.60 -15.81 -12.21
C GLY A 94 2.00 -15.38 -12.63
N ALA A 95 2.92 -16.33 -12.68
CA ALA A 95 4.35 -16.10 -12.93
C ALA A 95 4.74 -16.25 -14.42
N ASP A 96 3.81 -16.04 -15.36
CA ASP A 96 4.12 -16.10 -16.80
C ASP A 96 5.18 -15.07 -17.17
N LYS A 97 6.39 -15.54 -17.51
CA LYS A 97 7.57 -14.69 -17.71
C LYS A 97 7.37 -13.64 -18.80
N ALA A 98 6.71 -14.01 -19.90
CA ALA A 98 6.50 -13.11 -21.02
C ALA A 98 5.55 -11.95 -20.67
N THR A 99 4.54 -12.21 -19.85
CA THR A 99 3.63 -11.18 -19.35
C THR A 99 4.25 -10.36 -18.23
N VAL A 100 4.93 -11.01 -17.28
CA VAL A 100 5.70 -10.36 -16.20
C VAL A 100 6.69 -9.34 -16.77
N ALA A 101 7.48 -9.69 -17.78
CA ALA A 101 8.47 -8.79 -18.37
C ALA A 101 7.86 -7.55 -19.04
N LYS A 102 6.57 -7.58 -19.39
CA LYS A 102 5.84 -6.40 -19.89
C LYS A 102 5.40 -5.46 -18.76
N ILE A 103 5.24 -5.97 -17.54
CA ILE A 103 4.77 -5.21 -16.37
C ILE A 103 5.93 -4.70 -15.53
N PHE A 104 6.90 -5.58 -15.25
CA PHE A 104 8.08 -5.31 -14.44
C PHE A 104 9.33 -5.47 -15.30
N HIS A 105 10.08 -4.40 -15.49
CA HIS A 105 11.33 -4.43 -16.23
C HIS A 105 12.26 -3.29 -15.80
N VAL A 106 13.54 -3.43 -16.14
CA VAL A 106 14.54 -2.40 -15.86
C VAL A 106 14.57 -1.39 -17.02
N VAL A 107 14.58 -0.11 -16.67
CA VAL A 107 14.76 1.00 -17.61
C VAL A 107 15.91 1.88 -17.16
N THR A 108 16.41 2.74 -18.04
CA THR A 108 17.27 3.87 -17.66
C THR A 108 16.39 5.10 -17.47
N GLU A 109 16.36 5.63 -16.26
CA GLU A 109 15.62 6.83 -15.89
C GLU A 109 16.62 7.87 -15.38
N GLU A 110 16.66 9.05 -16.01
CA GLU A 110 17.60 10.13 -15.65
C GLU A 110 19.09 9.71 -15.61
N GLY A 111 19.45 8.72 -16.43
CA GLY A 111 20.82 8.21 -16.56
C GLY A 111 21.15 7.03 -15.65
N GLU A 112 20.27 6.66 -14.73
CA GLU A 112 20.46 5.57 -13.77
C GLU A 112 19.46 4.42 -14.00
N PRO A 113 19.79 3.17 -13.62
CA PRO A 113 18.86 2.07 -13.75
C PRO A 113 17.73 2.18 -12.71
N ALA A 114 16.50 1.90 -13.14
CA ALA A 114 15.32 1.86 -12.27
C ALA A 114 14.42 0.68 -12.63
N ILE A 115 13.74 0.12 -11.63
CA ILE A 115 12.65 -0.83 -11.85
C ILE A 115 11.42 -0.04 -12.30
N PHE A 116 10.96 -0.28 -13.52
CA PHE A 116 9.74 0.29 -14.05
C PHE A 116 8.57 -0.68 -13.87
N ILE A 117 7.49 -0.15 -13.29
CA ILE A 117 6.23 -0.87 -13.06
C ILE A 117 5.17 -0.17 -13.91
N THR A 118 4.64 -0.86 -14.93
CA THR A 118 3.69 -0.21 -15.85
C THR A 118 2.34 0.10 -15.20
N GLY A 119 1.93 -0.72 -14.22
CA GLY A 119 0.64 -0.58 -13.54
C GLY A 119 -0.57 -0.97 -14.40
N GLN A 120 -0.38 -1.71 -15.50
CA GLN A 120 -1.48 -2.17 -16.37
C GLN A 120 -2.35 -3.26 -15.74
N THR A 121 -1.79 -4.03 -14.82
CA THR A 121 -2.52 -4.98 -13.99
C THR A 121 -1.93 -4.99 -12.58
N TRP A 122 -2.64 -5.62 -11.65
CA TRP A 122 -2.19 -5.81 -10.28
C TRP A 122 -1.18 -6.94 -10.16
N GLY A 123 -0.27 -6.82 -9.21
CA GLY A 123 0.74 -7.83 -8.91
C GLY A 123 1.89 -7.22 -8.15
N GLY A 124 2.94 -8.01 -7.97
CA GLY A 124 4.15 -7.56 -7.31
C GLY A 124 5.36 -8.39 -7.70
N ILE A 125 6.53 -7.86 -7.31
CA ILE A 125 7.79 -8.57 -7.27
C ILE A 125 8.22 -8.71 -5.81
N VAL A 126 8.78 -9.85 -5.46
CA VAL A 126 9.23 -10.18 -4.10
C VAL A 126 10.69 -10.59 -4.16
N ASN A 127 11.53 -9.93 -3.37
CA ASN A 127 12.93 -10.30 -3.27
C ASN A 127 13.04 -11.65 -2.53
N ARG A 128 13.94 -12.53 -2.98
CA ARG A 128 14.12 -13.86 -2.36
C ARG A 128 14.84 -13.84 -1.01
N GLY A 129 15.34 -12.69 -0.58
CA GLY A 129 15.98 -12.52 0.72
C GLY A 129 15.00 -12.75 1.87
N ASP A 130 15.49 -13.41 2.92
CA ASP A 130 14.78 -13.56 4.19
C ASP A 130 15.46 -12.65 5.22
N HIS A 131 14.69 -11.69 5.74
CA HIS A 131 15.19 -10.59 6.56
C HIS A 131 14.25 -10.39 7.75
N ALA A 132 14.84 -10.24 8.94
CA ALA A 132 14.12 -9.99 10.18
C ALA A 132 14.27 -8.51 10.62
N ASN A 133 15.44 -8.17 11.19
CA ASN A 133 15.77 -6.80 11.57
C ASN A 133 16.58 -6.11 10.48
N TYR A 134 16.06 -5.01 9.93
CA TYR A 134 16.74 -4.26 8.87
C TYR A 134 16.28 -2.81 8.78
N HIS A 135 17.15 -2.00 8.20
CA HIS A 135 16.81 -0.71 7.60
C HIS A 135 16.77 -0.90 6.09
N LEU A 136 15.58 -0.77 5.50
CA LEU A 136 15.39 -0.73 4.06
C LEU A 136 15.29 0.72 3.61
N ARG A 137 16.08 1.08 2.60
CA ARG A 137 15.98 2.36 1.92
C ARG A 137 15.72 2.13 0.43
N LEU A 138 14.73 2.84 -0.11
CA LEU A 138 14.46 2.86 -1.54
C LEU A 138 14.13 4.26 -2.02
N GLU A 139 14.26 4.47 -3.32
CA GLU A 139 13.80 5.66 -4.01
C GLU A 139 12.68 5.30 -4.97
N TYR A 140 11.66 6.16 -5.06
CA TYR A 140 10.55 5.97 -5.99
C TYR A 140 10.14 7.28 -6.65
N LYS A 141 9.58 7.16 -7.85
CA LYS A 141 9.04 8.28 -8.63
C LYS A 141 7.79 7.84 -9.36
N TRP A 142 6.79 8.72 -9.41
CA TRP A 142 5.56 8.44 -10.15
C TRP A 142 5.78 8.51 -11.66
N GLY A 143 5.35 7.46 -12.35
CA GLY A 143 5.23 7.46 -13.80
C GLY A 143 4.07 8.33 -14.29
N ARG A 144 3.99 8.53 -15.60
CA ARG A 144 3.01 9.46 -16.22
C ARG A 144 1.64 8.83 -16.49
N THR A 145 1.58 7.50 -16.56
CA THR A 145 0.40 6.77 -17.04
C THR A 145 -0.31 6.07 -15.89
N ARG A 146 -1.64 6.06 -15.96
CA ARG A 146 -2.52 5.23 -15.13
C ARG A 146 -3.46 4.44 -16.04
N TYR A 147 -3.87 3.28 -15.57
CA TYR A 147 -4.75 2.37 -16.30
C TYR A 147 -6.05 2.12 -15.52
N ALA A 148 -7.09 1.70 -16.24
CA ALA A 148 -8.30 1.21 -15.59
C ALA A 148 -7.97 0.01 -14.68
N PRO A 149 -8.65 -0.17 -13.53
CA PRO A 149 -9.82 0.60 -13.06
C PRO A 149 -9.47 1.92 -12.35
N ARG A 150 -8.19 2.26 -12.22
CA ARG A 150 -7.71 3.44 -11.47
C ARG A 150 -7.25 4.60 -12.36
N ARG A 151 -7.77 4.69 -13.59
CA ARG A 151 -7.35 5.69 -14.58
C ARG A 151 -7.45 7.12 -14.05
N ASP A 152 -8.52 7.41 -13.32
CA ASP A 152 -8.83 8.73 -12.79
C ASP A 152 -8.62 8.83 -11.27
N LEU A 153 -8.02 7.79 -10.66
CA LEU A 153 -7.78 7.70 -9.22
C LEU A 153 -6.31 7.92 -8.88
N PRO A 154 -5.96 8.36 -7.66
CA PRO A 154 -4.58 8.54 -7.25
C PRO A 154 -3.71 7.31 -7.58
N TRP A 155 -2.47 7.56 -8.02
CA TRP A 155 -1.47 6.51 -8.19
C TRP A 155 -1.37 5.71 -6.89
N ASN A 156 -1.26 4.40 -7.03
CA ASN A 156 -1.29 3.47 -5.92
C ASN A 156 -0.27 2.37 -6.18
N ASN A 157 0.56 2.13 -5.17
CA ASN A 157 1.56 1.10 -5.08
C ASN A 157 1.81 0.81 -3.58
N GLY A 158 2.66 -0.15 -3.27
CA GLY A 158 3.00 -0.48 -1.89
C GLY A 158 4.38 -1.09 -1.79
N LEU A 159 5.03 -0.82 -0.66
CA LEU A 159 6.16 -1.60 -0.18
C LEU A 159 5.60 -2.65 0.80
N LEU A 160 5.53 -3.90 0.34
CA LEU A 160 5.10 -5.03 1.15
C LEU A 160 6.32 -5.67 1.81
N TYR A 161 6.28 -5.81 3.12
CA TYR A 161 7.34 -6.40 3.93
C TYR A 161 6.83 -7.53 4.82
N HIS A 162 7.73 -8.45 5.14
CA HIS A 162 7.40 -9.75 5.78
C HIS A 162 6.34 -10.53 4.99
N SER A 163 6.48 -10.48 3.66
CA SER A 163 5.67 -11.22 2.72
C SER A 163 5.83 -12.72 2.95
N HIS A 164 4.73 -13.44 3.14
CA HIS A 164 4.75 -14.87 3.42
C HIS A 164 3.56 -15.62 2.80
N GLY A 165 3.68 -16.94 2.76
CA GLY A 165 2.68 -17.82 2.15
C GLY A 165 2.84 -17.94 0.63
N ALA A 166 1.82 -18.45 -0.04
CA ALA A 166 1.85 -18.64 -1.49
C ALA A 166 1.66 -17.31 -2.25
N PRO A 167 2.34 -17.11 -3.40
CA PRO A 167 1.99 -16.04 -4.33
C PRO A 167 0.51 -16.07 -4.69
N GLY A 168 -0.13 -14.89 -4.69
CA GLY A 168 -1.55 -14.75 -4.99
C GLY A 168 -2.51 -15.27 -3.91
N ALA A 169 -2.02 -15.65 -2.71
CA ALA A 169 -2.89 -16.09 -1.62
C ALA A 169 -3.92 -15.03 -1.19
N VAL A 170 -3.60 -13.75 -1.36
CA VAL A 170 -4.49 -12.62 -1.05
C VAL A 170 -5.05 -12.06 -2.36
N TYR A 171 -6.38 -12.14 -2.52
CA TYR A 171 -7.12 -11.69 -3.72
C TYR A 171 -6.60 -12.26 -5.06
N GLY A 172 -5.98 -13.45 -5.06
CA GLY A 172 -5.36 -14.00 -6.28
C GLY A 172 -4.12 -13.24 -6.76
N THR A 173 -3.64 -12.24 -6.00
CA THR A 173 -2.72 -11.21 -6.49
C THR A 173 -1.49 -11.03 -5.60
N TRP A 174 -1.65 -10.92 -4.28
CA TRP A 174 -0.54 -10.64 -3.36
C TRP A 174 -0.25 -11.82 -2.43
N MET A 175 0.95 -11.83 -1.87
CA MET A 175 1.26 -12.61 -0.66
C MET A 175 0.69 -11.89 0.57
N ALA A 176 0.55 -12.60 1.69
CA ALA A 176 0.21 -11.94 2.94
C ALA A 176 1.42 -11.13 3.43
N ALA A 177 1.22 -9.87 3.80
CA ALA A 177 2.31 -8.96 4.19
C ALA A 177 1.79 -7.78 5.02
N ALA A 178 2.69 -7.09 5.73
CA ALA A 178 2.44 -5.71 6.12
C ALA A 178 2.76 -4.81 4.94
N GLU A 179 1.90 -3.84 4.65
CA GLU A 179 2.10 -2.88 3.57
C GLU A 179 2.34 -1.49 4.14
N PHE A 180 3.47 -0.91 3.72
CA PHE A 180 3.68 0.52 3.72
C PHE A 180 3.11 1.02 2.40
N GLU A 181 1.89 1.58 2.43
CA GLU A 181 1.25 2.06 1.21
C GLU A 181 2.04 3.25 0.64
N ILE A 182 2.22 3.23 -0.68
CA ILE A 182 2.69 4.36 -1.46
C ILE A 182 1.52 4.77 -2.37
N MET A 183 0.63 5.62 -1.88
CA MET A 183 -0.48 6.19 -2.66
C MET A 183 -0.34 7.71 -2.69
N LEU A 184 -0.48 8.32 -3.87
CA LEU A 184 -0.33 9.77 -4.04
C LEU A 184 -1.24 10.54 -3.05
N GLY A 185 -0.65 11.36 -2.18
CA GLY A 185 -1.34 12.12 -1.12
C GLY A 185 -1.65 11.34 0.17
N SER A 186 -1.14 10.11 0.30
CA SER A 186 -1.43 9.16 1.38
C SER A 186 -0.30 8.10 1.49
N VAL A 187 0.95 8.57 1.47
CA VAL A 187 2.13 7.70 1.60
C VAL A 187 2.38 7.38 3.07
N GLY A 188 2.73 6.13 3.36
CA GLY A 188 3.07 5.66 4.70
C GLY A 188 1.89 5.16 5.52
N MET A 189 0.77 4.83 4.88
CA MET A 189 -0.27 4.08 5.56
C MET A 189 0.23 2.69 5.94
N VAL A 190 -0.19 2.20 7.09
CA VAL A 190 -0.03 0.77 7.43
C VAL A 190 -1.31 0.02 7.05
N VAL A 191 -1.15 -1.01 6.23
CA VAL A 191 -2.23 -1.88 5.76
C VAL A 191 -1.85 -3.35 6.01
N PRO A 192 -2.62 -4.10 6.82
CA PRO A 192 -2.46 -5.55 6.90
C PRO A 192 -3.00 -6.22 5.63
N VAL A 193 -2.12 -6.79 4.81
CA VAL A 193 -2.50 -7.49 3.57
C VAL A 193 -2.74 -8.96 3.88
N GLY A 194 -4.02 -9.36 3.89
CA GLY A 194 -4.44 -10.73 4.14
C GLY A 194 -4.80 -11.02 5.60
N PRO A 195 -5.45 -12.16 5.87
CA PRO A 195 -6.09 -12.43 7.17
C PRO A 195 -5.12 -12.76 8.30
N ASN A 196 -3.86 -13.09 7.99
CA ASN A 196 -2.86 -13.54 8.96
C ASN A 196 -1.80 -12.48 9.27
N VAL A 197 -2.10 -11.22 8.97
CA VAL A 197 -1.26 -10.06 9.28
C VAL A 197 -1.99 -9.19 10.27
N THR A 198 -1.27 -8.72 11.28
CA THR A 198 -1.81 -7.79 12.27
C THR A 198 -0.81 -6.67 12.48
N ALA A 199 -1.30 -5.44 12.47
CA ALA A 199 -0.55 -4.29 12.93
C ALA A 199 -1.21 -3.75 14.20
N VAL A 200 -0.39 -3.31 15.15
CA VAL A 200 -0.84 -2.58 16.34
C VAL A 200 -0.16 -1.22 16.32
N THR A 201 -0.94 -0.16 16.50
CA THR A 201 -0.41 1.21 16.46
C THR A 201 -1.27 2.14 17.31
N GLU A 202 -0.78 3.36 17.51
CA GLU A 202 -1.50 4.43 18.21
C GLU A 202 -2.15 5.38 17.21
N VAL A 203 -3.41 5.74 17.45
CA VAL A 203 -4.19 6.52 16.50
C VAL A 203 -4.86 7.73 17.11
N GLY A 204 -5.04 8.74 16.25
CA GLY A 204 -6.04 9.80 16.39
C GLY A 204 -6.99 9.78 15.20
N ARG A 205 -8.20 10.34 15.39
CA ARG A 205 -9.22 10.45 14.35
C ARG A 205 -9.17 11.82 13.67
N ASP A 206 -8.91 11.82 12.37
CA ASP A 206 -8.95 13.01 11.50
C ASP A 206 -10.18 12.95 10.60
N ARG A 207 -11.24 13.69 10.97
CA ARG A 207 -12.51 13.73 10.23
C ARG A 207 -12.39 14.39 8.85
N ALA A 208 -11.27 15.06 8.55
CA ALA A 208 -11.02 15.59 7.20
C ALA A 208 -10.56 14.50 6.22
N ARG A 209 -10.19 13.32 6.71
CA ARG A 209 -9.82 12.16 5.89
C ARG A 209 -11.06 11.35 5.51
N ILE A 210 -10.91 10.57 4.45
CA ILE A 210 -11.86 9.53 4.09
C ILE A 210 -11.81 8.39 5.12
N ASP A 211 -12.84 7.56 5.13
CA ASP A 211 -12.87 6.38 6.00
C ASP A 211 -11.61 5.52 5.82
N PRO A 212 -11.02 5.01 6.92
CA PRO A 212 -11.55 4.97 8.28
C PRO A 212 -11.14 6.16 9.18
N GLN A 213 -10.61 7.25 8.61
CA GLN A 213 -10.30 8.48 9.34
C GLN A 213 -9.24 8.33 10.46
N ARG A 214 -8.46 7.26 10.48
CA ARG A 214 -7.39 7.05 11.45
C ARG A 214 -6.06 7.52 10.89
N ARG A 215 -5.33 8.28 11.69
CA ARG A 215 -3.94 8.64 11.43
C ARG A 215 -3.08 8.22 12.61
N TYR A 216 -1.84 7.82 12.34
CA TYR A 216 -0.85 7.58 13.37
C TYR A 216 -0.67 8.85 14.21
N MET A 217 -0.74 8.70 15.53
CA MET A 217 -0.56 9.79 16.48
C MET A 217 0.09 9.23 17.74
N MET A 218 1.33 9.67 18.02
CA MET A 218 2.08 9.28 19.21
C MET A 218 1.32 9.71 20.47
N GLY A 219 1.10 8.79 21.41
CA GLY A 219 0.26 9.01 22.59
C GLY A 219 -1.25 8.96 22.31
N GLY A 220 -1.63 8.51 21.12
CA GLY A 220 -3.03 8.24 20.74
C GLY A 220 -3.57 6.96 21.37
N ARG A 221 -4.74 6.51 20.89
CA ARG A 221 -5.31 5.24 21.36
C ARG A 221 -4.60 4.08 20.67
N ALA A 222 -4.10 3.12 21.45
CA ALA A 222 -3.61 1.86 20.92
C ALA A 222 -4.75 1.03 20.30
N VAL A 223 -4.58 0.61 19.05
CA VAL A 223 -5.56 -0.19 18.30
C VAL A 223 -4.88 -1.30 17.53
N THR A 224 -5.59 -2.42 17.39
CA THR A 224 -5.30 -3.41 16.36
C THR A 224 -5.89 -2.94 15.04
N VAL A 225 -5.08 -2.83 14.00
CA VAL A 225 -5.50 -2.40 12.66
C VAL A 225 -6.22 -3.55 11.99
N GLY A 226 -7.42 -3.28 11.50
CA GLY A 226 -8.25 -4.29 10.88
C GLY A 226 -9.70 -3.85 10.71
N PRO A 227 -10.49 -4.65 9.99
CA PRO A 227 -11.85 -4.29 9.63
C PRO A 227 -12.73 -3.98 10.85
N PRO A 228 -13.63 -2.99 10.77
CA PRO A 228 -13.95 -2.16 9.61
C PRO A 228 -12.96 -0.98 9.37
N ALA A 229 -12.01 -0.75 10.27
CA ALA A 229 -10.96 0.28 10.15
C ALA A 229 -9.66 -0.33 9.62
N TRP A 230 -9.69 -0.69 8.34
CA TRP A 230 -8.74 -1.59 7.68
C TRP A 230 -7.31 -1.05 7.54
N ASN A 231 -7.09 0.25 7.73
CA ASN A 231 -5.77 0.91 7.68
C ASN A 231 -5.65 2.03 8.71
N VAL A 232 -4.41 2.52 8.83
CA VAL A 232 -4.08 3.77 9.55
C VAL A 232 -3.16 4.60 8.66
N GLU A 233 -3.53 5.85 8.42
CA GLU A 233 -2.76 6.81 7.64
C GLU A 233 -1.52 7.31 8.37
N ALA A 234 -0.52 7.81 7.63
CA ALA A 234 0.63 8.46 8.24
C ALA A 234 0.24 9.74 9.01
N GLY A 235 1.03 10.07 10.04
CA GLY A 235 0.86 11.30 10.84
C GLY A 235 1.10 12.59 10.04
N SER A 236 1.83 12.52 8.93
CA SER A 236 2.05 13.61 7.98
C SER A 236 2.25 13.05 6.57
N ASP A 237 1.85 13.81 5.56
CA ASP A 237 2.25 13.55 4.18
C ASP A 237 3.62 14.21 3.92
N ALA A 238 4.60 13.42 3.53
CA ALA A 238 5.98 13.85 3.26
C ALA A 238 6.35 13.71 1.78
N GLU A 239 5.38 13.39 0.92
CA GLU A 239 5.60 13.14 -0.50
C GLU A 239 5.98 14.43 -1.25
N LYS A 240 7.02 14.35 -2.07
CA LYS A 240 7.41 15.40 -3.01
C LYS A 240 6.43 15.50 -4.18
N PRO A 241 6.41 16.63 -4.92
CA PRO A 241 5.59 16.76 -6.12
C PRO A 241 5.74 15.60 -7.12
N VAL A 242 4.65 15.30 -7.84
CA VAL A 242 4.64 14.29 -8.90
C VAL A 242 5.74 14.58 -9.92
N GLY A 243 6.55 13.57 -10.21
CA GLY A 243 7.71 13.67 -11.11
C GLY A 243 9.04 13.87 -10.39
N GLU A 244 9.05 14.04 -9.06
CA GLU A 244 10.27 14.05 -8.27
C GLU A 244 10.53 12.69 -7.60
N TRP A 245 11.81 12.40 -7.37
CA TRP A 245 12.24 11.23 -6.60
C TRP A 245 12.02 11.41 -5.11
N ASN A 246 11.24 10.52 -4.52
CA ASN A 246 11.04 10.38 -3.09
C ASN A 246 12.00 9.34 -2.52
N VAL A 247 12.41 9.53 -1.27
CA VAL A 247 13.18 8.54 -0.49
C VAL A 247 12.26 7.99 0.58
N LEU A 248 12.22 6.67 0.71
CA LEU A 248 11.53 5.95 1.76
C LEU A 248 12.57 5.20 2.58
N ASP A 249 12.55 5.43 3.90
CA ASP A 249 13.29 4.66 4.89
C ASP A 249 12.30 3.85 5.75
N LEU A 250 12.43 2.53 5.76
CA LEU A 250 11.66 1.60 6.59
C LEU A 250 12.60 0.94 7.59
N TYR A 251 12.27 1.03 8.87
CA TYR A 251 13.01 0.38 9.95
C TYR A 251 12.14 -0.73 10.53
N VAL A 252 12.66 -1.96 10.52
CA VAL A 252 11.99 -3.14 11.04
C VAL A 252 12.86 -3.74 12.12
N LEU A 253 12.30 -3.87 13.33
CA LEU A 253 12.99 -4.29 14.54
C LEU A 253 12.06 -5.12 15.43
N GLY A 254 12.56 -6.24 15.95
CA GLY A 254 11.97 -6.95 17.09
C GLY A 254 10.88 -7.96 16.74
N ASP A 255 11.06 -8.71 15.66
CA ASP A 255 10.20 -9.85 15.27
C ASP A 255 9.89 -10.85 16.40
#